data_AF-A0A3R7VBT5-F1
#
_entry.id   AF-A0A3R7VBT5-F1
#
_cell.length_a   1.000
_cell.length_b   1.000
_cell.length_c   1.000
_cell.angle_alpha   90.00
_cell.angle_beta   90.00
_cell.angle_gamma   90.00
#
_symmetry.space_group_name_H-M   'P 1'
#
loop_
_entity.id
_entity.type
_entity.pdbx_description
1 polymer ?
#
loop_
_entity_poly.entity_id
_entity_poly.type
_entity_poly.pdbx_seq_one_letter_code
_entity_poly.pdbx_strand_id
1 'polypeptide(L)' 'MILRSQLFISLSLILLCFVSSCEKNNTSDQCLGSVKKIPCTKEYKPVCGCDGITYGNDCMAEASGVKSWTKGSCEE' A
#
# COMPACT_ATOMS: atom_id res chain seq x y z
N MET A 1 -14.95 -48.91 2.74
CA MET A 1 -15.48 -47.65 3.30
C MET A 1 -14.37 -46.70 3.76
N ILE A 2 -13.26 -47.21 4.32
CA ILE A 2 -12.14 -46.42 4.90
C ILE A 2 -11.31 -45.65 3.85
N LEU A 3 -11.01 -46.25 2.68
CA LEU A 3 -10.13 -45.65 1.66
C LEU A 3 -10.76 -44.45 0.93
N ARG A 4 -12.10 -44.42 0.81
CA ARG A 4 -12.83 -43.26 0.25
C ARG A 4 -12.89 -42.11 1.25
N SER A 5 -13.03 -42.41 2.55
CA SER A 5 -13.02 -41.40 3.63
C SER A 5 -11.69 -40.64 3.69
N GLN A 6 -10.56 -41.33 3.56
CA GLN A 6 -9.22 -40.72 3.55
C GLN A 6 -9.00 -39.78 2.36
N LEU A 7 -9.62 -40.05 1.21
CA LEU A 7 -9.56 -39.19 0.02
C LEU A 7 -10.38 -37.90 0.20
N PHE A 8 -11.49 -37.95 0.95
CA PHE A 8 -12.28 -36.76 1.28
C PHE A 8 -11.64 -35.91 2.38
N ILE A 9 -10.98 -36.55 3.36
CA ILE A 9 -10.25 -35.86 4.43
C ILE A 9 -9.07 -35.07 3.84
N SER A 10 -8.30 -35.67 2.91
CA SER A 10 -7.20 -34.97 2.25
C SER A 10 -7.69 -33.80 1.37
N LEU A 11 -8.77 -33.99 0.60
CA LEU A 11 -9.35 -32.94 -0.23
C LEU A 11 -9.89 -31.77 0.61
N SER A 12 -10.49 -32.06 1.77
CA SER A 12 -11.01 -31.06 2.70
C SER A 12 -9.88 -30.29 3.40
N LEU A 13 -8.80 -30.98 3.77
CA LEU A 13 -7.61 -30.37 4.38
C LEU A 13 -6.88 -29.46 3.39
N ILE A 14 -6.82 -29.88 2.12
CA ILE A 14 -6.26 -29.08 1.01
C ILE A 14 -7.10 -27.82 0.79
N LEU A 15 -8.43 -27.92 0.81
CA LEU A 15 -9.32 -26.76 0.66
C LEU A 15 -9.16 -25.74 1.81
N LEU A 16 -8.98 -26.20 3.05
CA LEU A 16 -8.74 -25.33 4.22
C LEU A 16 -7.41 -24.55 4.14
N CYS A 17 -6.39 -25.12 3.49
CA CYS A 17 -5.14 -24.41 3.23
C CYS A 17 -5.32 -23.24 2.25
N PHE A 18 -6.21 -23.37 1.26
CA PHE A 18 -6.45 -22.31 0.27
C PHE A 18 -7.24 -21.12 0.82
N VAL A 19 -8.16 -21.32 1.78
CA VAL A 19 -8.95 -20.21 2.36
C VAL A 19 -8.17 -19.40 3.40
N SER A 20 -7.02 -19.90 3.86
CA SER A 20 -6.20 -19.24 4.88
C SER A 20 -5.32 -18.10 4.34
N SER A 21 -5.16 -17.95 3.03
CA SER A 21 -4.52 -16.77 2.43
C SER A 21 -5.53 -15.64 2.24
N CYS A 22 -6.09 -15.17 3.35
CA CYS A 22 -6.78 -13.89 3.40
C CYS A 22 -5.90 -12.94 4.22
N GLU A 23 -4.89 -12.37 3.57
CA GLU A 23 -4.14 -11.28 4.15
C GLU A 23 -5.05 -10.06 4.15
N LYS A 24 -5.64 -9.77 5.31
CA LYS A 24 -6.21 -8.45 5.59
C LYS A 24 -5.06 -7.45 5.59
N ASN A 25 -4.57 -7.10 4.41
CA ASN A 25 -3.76 -5.93 4.24
C ASN A 25 -4.69 -4.78 4.59
N ASN A 26 -4.48 -4.15 5.75
CA ASN A 26 -5.04 -2.83 5.99
C ASN A 26 -4.34 -1.93 4.97
N THR A 27 -4.88 -1.87 3.75
CA THR A 27 -4.49 -0.93 2.71
C THR A 27 -4.98 0.46 3.12
N SER A 28 -4.44 0.97 4.22
CA SER A 28 -3.90 2.31 4.14
C SER A 28 -2.74 2.16 3.17
N ASP A 29 -3.02 2.47 1.90
CA ASP A 29 -2.07 2.43 0.79
C ASP A 29 -0.66 2.71 1.31
N GLN A 30 0.29 1.82 1.06
CA GLN A 30 1.65 1.91 1.61
C GLN A 30 2.29 3.27 1.30
N CYS A 31 1.78 3.95 0.28
CA CYS A 31 2.09 5.32 -0.06
C CYS A 31 1.55 6.40 0.89
N LEU A 32 0.30 6.29 1.34
CA LEU A 32 -0.41 7.36 2.05
C LEU A 32 -0.44 7.11 3.57
N GLY A 33 -0.25 8.18 4.32
CA GLY A 33 -0.28 8.26 5.76
C GLY A 33 -1.28 9.30 6.25
N SER A 34 -1.02 9.84 7.43
CA SER A 34 -1.83 10.93 8.00
C SER A 34 -1.30 12.28 7.57
N VAL A 35 -2.20 13.18 7.15
CA VAL A 35 -1.89 14.58 6.85
C VAL A 35 -1.28 15.25 8.08
N LYS A 36 -0.14 15.94 7.90
CA LYS A 36 0.58 16.65 8.96
C LYS A 36 0.45 18.16 8.77
N LYS A 37 0.14 18.89 9.85
CA LYS A 37 0.20 20.35 9.84
C LYS A 37 1.61 20.82 10.19
N ILE A 38 2.46 20.91 9.18
CA ILE A 38 3.84 21.42 9.31
C ILE A 38 4.02 22.68 8.48
N PRO A 39 4.83 23.66 8.94
CA PRO A 39 5.15 24.83 8.15
C PRO A 39 6.12 24.45 7.01
N CYS A 40 5.74 24.75 5.77
CA CYS A 40 6.58 24.53 4.59
C CYS A 40 6.98 25.86 3.96
N THR A 41 8.18 25.90 3.39
CA THR A 41 8.60 27.03 2.54
C THR A 41 7.79 27.02 1.24
N LYS A 42 7.74 28.17 0.56
CA LYS A 42 7.13 28.33 -0.77
C LYS A 42 8.14 28.12 -1.91
N GLU A 43 9.28 27.50 -1.62
CA GLU A 43 10.27 27.19 -2.65
C GLU A 43 9.72 26.10 -3.58
N TYR A 44 9.88 26.29 -4.88
CA TYR A 44 9.46 25.31 -5.88
C TYR A 44 10.61 24.36 -6.22
N LYS A 45 10.52 23.14 -5.71
CA LYS A 45 11.44 22.01 -5.93
C LYS A 45 10.60 20.73 -6.10
N PRO A 46 9.97 20.53 -7.27
CA PRO A 46 8.90 19.56 -7.41
C PRO A 46 9.35 18.14 -7.09
N VAL A 47 8.43 17.38 -6.52
CA VAL A 47 8.59 15.95 -6.24
C VAL A 47 7.35 15.18 -6.69
N CYS A 48 7.54 13.95 -7.16
CA CYS A 48 6.47 13.05 -7.55
C CYS A 48 6.20 12.08 -6.41
N GLY A 49 5.04 12.20 -5.76
CA GLY A 49 4.63 11.29 -4.71
C GLY A 49 4.37 9.88 -5.24
N CYS A 50 4.44 8.89 -4.35
CA CYS A 50 4.06 7.52 -4.67
C CYS A 50 2.58 7.36 -5.05
N ASP A 51 1.78 8.39 -4.84
CA ASP A 51 0.37 8.53 -5.20
C ASP A 51 0.19 9.09 -6.62
N GLY A 52 1.29 9.34 -7.34
CA GLY A 52 1.29 9.92 -8.68
C GLY A 52 0.98 11.42 -8.70
N ILE A 53 1.00 12.09 -7.55
CA ILE A 53 0.72 13.53 -7.46
C ILE A 53 2.03 14.30 -7.40
N THR A 54 2.12 15.39 -8.18
CA THR A 54 3.25 16.32 -8.08
C THR A 54 3.03 17.31 -6.95
N TYR A 55 3.99 17.38 -6.02
CA TYR A 55 4.02 18.35 -4.94
C TYR A 55 5.05 19.44 -5.21
N GLY A 56 4.77 20.67 -4.76
CA GLY A 56 5.65 21.82 -5.01
C GLY A 56 7.04 21.68 -4.37
N ASN A 57 7.13 20.93 -3.26
CA ASN A 57 8.38 20.48 -2.64
C ASN A 57 8.15 19.25 -1.76
N ASP A 58 9.23 18.69 -1.25
CA ASP A 58 9.27 17.55 -0.32
C ASP A 58 8.46 17.79 0.96
N CYS A 59 8.56 19.00 1.54
CA CYS A 59 7.77 19.35 2.73
C CYS A 59 6.26 19.30 2.45
N MET A 60 5.82 19.81 1.29
CA MET A 60 4.41 19.77 0.90
C MET A 60 3.91 18.33 0.65
N ALA A 61 4.76 17.45 0.12
CA ALA A 61 4.45 16.02 -0.01
C ALA A 61 4.25 15.37 1.37
N GLU A 62 5.17 15.58 2.30
CA GLU A 62 5.07 15.06 3.66
C GLU A 62 3.83 15.62 4.40
N ALA A 63 3.57 16.92 4.27
CA ALA A 63 2.41 17.58 4.87
C ALA A 63 1.09 16.96 4.38
N SER A 64 1.07 16.53 3.10
CA SER A 64 -0.10 15.87 2.49
C SER A 64 -0.25 14.40 2.90
N GLY A 65 0.69 13.88 3.71
CA GLY A 65 0.66 12.51 4.21
C GLY A 65 1.32 11.49 3.27
N VAL A 66 1.97 11.93 2.19
CA VAL A 66 2.74 11.03 1.31
C VAL A 66 3.98 10.55 2.04
N LYS A 67 4.26 9.25 1.99
CA LYS A 67 5.40 8.63 2.70
C LYS A 67 6.65 8.44 1.84
N SER A 68 6.53 8.55 0.52
CA SER A 68 7.63 8.36 -0.44
C SER A 68 7.43 9.22 -1.68
N TRP A 69 8.51 9.77 -2.22
CA TRP A 69 8.51 10.57 -3.45
C TRP A 69 9.84 10.52 -4.19
N THR A 70 9.83 10.82 -5.48
CA THR A 70 11.02 11.01 -6.31
C THR A 70 11.21 12.49 -6.64
N LYS A 71 12.44 12.89 -7.02
CA LYS A 71 12.72 14.28 -7.43
C LYS A 71 12.14 14.53 -8.83
N GLY A 72 11.62 15.73 -9.05
CA GLY A 72 10.95 16.11 -10.29
C GLY A 72 9.44 15.92 -10.20
N SER A 73 8.71 16.48 -11.17
CA SER A 73 7.27 16.25 -11.30
C SER A 73 6.99 14.82 -11.78
N CYS A 74 5.77 14.33 -11.59
CA CYS A 74 5.34 13.08 -12.20
C CYS A 74 5.28 13.23 -13.72
N GLU A 75 5.78 12.22 -14.43
CA GLU A 75 5.61 12.07 -15.87
C GLU A 75 4.23 11.42 -16.09
N GLU A 76 3.36 12.05 -16.89
CA GLU A 76 2.03 11.51 -17.23
C GLU A 76 2.11 10.28 -18.14
#